data_AF-A0A852VF30-F1
#
_entry.id   AF-A0A852VF30-F1
#
_cell.length_a   1.000
_cell.length_b   1.000
_cell.length_c   1.000
_cell.angle_alpha   90.00
_cell.angle_beta   90.00
_cell.angle_gamma   90.00
#
_symmetry.space_group_name_H-M   'P 1'
#
loop_
_entity.id
_entity.type
_entity.pdbx_description
1 polymer ?
#
loop_
_entity_poly.entity_id
_entity_poly.type
_entity_poly.pdbx_seq_one_letter_code
_entity_poly.pdbx_strand_id
1 'polypeptide(L)'
;MSSSPTSRQILIYGHDAMLLDTRRMLLEQAGFLVKVAIGQDGVRSLLGQAEVPYSLIVVCYTVPEAEKQWVRTAADASGAPIHQLTPLVLPAELLRQTEALVRIQQVHSKVP
;
A
#
# COMPACT_ATOMS: atom_id res chain seq x y z
N MET A 1 -18.84 21.77 0.43
CA MET A 1 -17.57 21.56 1.16
C MET A 1 -17.14 20.14 0.87
N SER A 2 -16.43 20.00 -0.24
CA SER A 2 -14.99 19.66 -0.28
C SER A 2 -14.83 18.14 -0.28
N SER A 3 -14.90 17.57 -1.48
CA SER A 3 -14.42 16.23 -1.79
C SER A 3 -12.97 16.12 -1.29
N SER A 4 -12.77 15.47 -0.14
CA SER A 4 -11.44 15.27 0.42
C SER A 4 -10.55 14.67 -0.66
N PRO A 5 -9.36 15.23 -0.93
CA PRO A 5 -8.41 14.56 -1.80
C PRO A 5 -8.14 13.21 -1.15
N THR A 6 -8.54 12.13 -1.81
CA THR A 6 -8.26 10.77 -1.36
C THR A 6 -6.77 10.68 -1.07
N SER A 7 -6.45 10.40 0.19
CA SER A 7 -5.09 10.44 0.72
C SER A 7 -4.19 9.58 -0.17
N ARG A 8 -3.16 10.16 -0.80
CA ARG A 8 -2.17 9.42 -1.61
C ARG A 8 -1.22 8.59 -0.74
N GLN A 9 -1.70 8.13 0.41
CA GLN A 9 -0.95 7.37 1.37
C GLN A 9 -0.94 5.89 1.00
N ILE A 10 0.25 5.32 0.90
CA ILE A 10 0.50 3.93 0.51
C ILE A 10 1.26 3.26 1.66
N LEU A 11 0.81 2.08 2.07
CA LEU A 11 1.55 1.23 3.00
C LEU A 11 2.27 0.15 2.20
N ILE A 12 3.58 0.01 2.36
CA ILE A 12 4.35 -1.09 1.77
C ILE A 12 4.74 -2.06 2.88
N TYR A 13 4.42 -3.34 2.68
CA TYR A 13 4.75 -4.42 3.60
C TYR A 13 5.73 -5.41 2.95
N GLY A 14 6.83 -5.73 3.64
CA GLY A 14 7.81 -6.70 3.18
C GLY A 14 8.79 -7.12 4.28
N HIS A 15 9.72 -8.00 3.93
CA HIS A 15 10.76 -8.49 4.83
C HIS A 15 12.17 -8.02 4.43
N ASP A 16 12.35 -7.62 3.17
CA ASP A 16 13.63 -7.08 2.67
C ASP A 16 13.65 -5.56 2.82
N ALA A 17 14.39 -5.08 3.82
CA ALA A 17 14.47 -3.65 4.15
C ALA A 17 15.06 -2.81 3.01
N MET A 18 16.04 -3.32 2.26
CA MET A 18 16.68 -2.59 1.17
C MET A 18 15.72 -2.44 -0.01
N LEU A 19 14.99 -3.51 -0.34
CA LEU A 19 13.97 -3.47 -1.37
C LEU A 19 12.82 -2.55 -0.98
N LEU A 20 12.38 -2.59 0.28
CA LEU A 20 11.34 -1.70 0.79
C LEU A 20 11.74 -0.23 0.69
N ASP A 21 12.98 0.10 1.06
CA ASP A 21 13.48 1.46 0.97
C ASP A 21 13.55 1.96 -0.49
N THR A 22 14.03 1.11 -1.40
CA THR A 22 14.05 1.42 -2.85
C THR A 22 12.63 1.69 -3.37
N ARG A 23 11.66 0.86 -2.99
CA ARG A 23 10.26 1.02 -3.40
C ARG A 23 9.61 2.25 -2.79
N ARG A 24 9.94 2.55 -1.53
CA ARG A 24 9.51 3.77 -0.83
C ARG A 24 10.01 5.01 -1.56
N MET A 25 11.32 5.10 -1.81
CA MET A 25 11.92 6.22 -2.53
C MET A 25 11.27 6.44 -3.91
N LEU A 26 11.07 5.36 -4.67
CA LEU A 26 10.45 5.43 -5.99
C LEU A 26 9.02 6.00 -5.94
N LEU A 27 8.19 5.52 -5.01
CA LEU A 27 6.80 5.95 -4.89
C LEU A 27 6.69 7.36 -4.28
N GLU A 28 7.58 7.72 -3.35
CA GLU A 28 7.67 9.10 -2.84
C GLU A 28 8.07 10.09 -3.95
N GLN A 29 8.98 9.71 -4.85
CA GLN A 29 9.35 10.52 -6.03
C GLN A 29 8.15 10.74 -6.98
N ALA A 30 7.20 9.82 -7.02
CA ALA A 30 5.95 9.97 -7.77
C ALA A 30 4.86 10.75 -7.01
N GLY A 31 5.15 11.26 -5.81
CA GLY A 31 4.24 12.08 -5.02
C GLY A 31 3.26 11.31 -4.15
N PHE A 32 3.55 10.04 -3.83
CA PHE A 32 2.83 9.28 -2.82
C PHE A 32 3.41 9.53 -1.42
N LEU A 33 2.56 9.47 -0.38
CA LEU A 33 3.01 9.44 1.01
C LEU A 33 3.20 7.98 1.43
N VAL A 34 4.44 7.52 1.56
CA VAL A 34 4.70 6.10 1.76
C VAL A 34 5.03 5.80 3.21
N LYS A 35 4.37 4.77 3.76
CA LYS A 35 4.74 4.14 5.03
C LYS A 35 5.27 2.74 4.75
N VAL A 36 6.28 2.32 5.49
CA VAL A 36 6.91 1.00 5.34
C VAL A 36 6.71 0.22 6.64
N ALA A 37 6.17 -0.99 6.51
CA ALA A 37 6.08 -1.96 7.58
C ALA A 37 7.07 -3.10 7.33
N ILE A 38 7.83 -3.44 8.37
CA ILE A 38 8.63 -4.67 8.45
C ILE A 38 8.00 -5.54 9.52
N GLY A 39 7.61 -6.76 9.14
CA GLY A 39 6.88 -7.68 10.01
C GLY A 39 5.42 -7.27 10.31
N GLN A 40 4.68 -8.21 10.89
CA GLN A 40 3.24 -8.07 11.16
C GLN A 40 2.94 -6.96 12.18
N ASP A 41 3.76 -6.83 13.22
CA ASP A 41 3.56 -5.80 14.25
C ASP A 41 3.64 -4.39 13.67
N GLY A 42 4.56 -4.17 12.71
CA GLY A 42 4.68 -2.91 11.98
C GLY A 42 3.42 -2.58 11.19
N VAL A 43 2.85 -3.57 10.49
CA VAL A 43 1.57 -3.39 9.77
C VAL A 43 0.45 -3.04 10.74
N ARG A 44 0.29 -3.80 11.83
CA ARG A 44 -0.77 -3.57 12.82
C ARG A 44 -0.67 -2.17 13.42
N SER A 45 0.54 -1.75 13.79
CA SER A 45 0.81 -0.42 14.32
C SER A 45 0.43 0.67 13.33
N LEU A 46 0.86 0.54 12.07
CA LEU A 46 0.64 1.57 11.05
C LEU A 46 -0.81 1.66 10.59
N LEU A 47 -1.56 0.55 10.59
CA LEU A 47 -3.01 0.56 10.35
C LEU A 47 -3.76 1.17 11.53
N GLY A 48 -3.39 0.84 12.77
CA GLY A 48 -4.07 1.35 13.98
C GLY A 48 -3.81 2.84 14.26
N GLN A 49 -2.69 3.38 13.79
CA GLN A 49 -2.33 4.80 13.95
C GLN A 49 -2.75 5.67 12.76
N ALA A 50 -3.37 5.09 11.73
CA ALA A 50 -3.73 5.83 10.53
C ALA A 50 -4.91 6.78 10.81
N GLU A 51 -4.64 8.09 10.82
CA GLU A 51 -5.69 9.12 10.91
C GLU A 51 -6.53 9.19 9.62
N VAL A 52 -5.94 8.79 8.50
CA VAL A 52 -6.59 8.69 7.20
C VAL A 52 -6.39 7.28 6.61
N PRO A 53 -7.39 6.69 5.95
CA PRO A 53 -7.22 5.38 5.33
C PRO A 53 -6.12 5.38 4.26
N TYR A 54 -5.38 4.28 4.17
CA TYR A 54 -4.44 4.05 3.08
C TYR A 54 -5.20 3.84 1.78
N SER A 55 -4.76 4.49 0.70
CA SER A 55 -5.32 4.27 -0.65
C SER A 55 -4.92 2.92 -1.24
N LEU A 56 -3.79 2.35 -0.77
CA LEU A 56 -3.31 1.05 -1.19
C LEU A 56 -2.34 0.48 -0.16
N ILE A 57 -2.43 -0.84 0.05
CA ILE A 57 -1.41 -1.62 0.75
C ILE A 57 -0.70 -2.50 -0.28
N VAL A 58 0.59 -2.27 -0.47
CA VAL A 58 1.44 -3.07 -1.35
C VAL A 58 2.15 -4.14 -0.54
N VAL A 59 1.90 -5.41 -0.85
CA VAL A 59 2.49 -6.57 -0.16
C VAL A 59 3.58 -7.15 -1.06
N CYS A 60 4.81 -7.12 -0.57
CA CYS A 60 5.97 -7.56 -1.34
C CYS A 60 6.01 -9.08 -1.52
N TYR A 61 6.60 -9.54 -2.62
CA TYR A 61 6.77 -10.97 -2.91
C TYR A 61 7.60 -11.72 -1.85
N THR A 62 8.40 -11.01 -1.06
CA THR A 62 9.23 -11.58 0.02
C THR A 62 8.40 -12.07 1.21
N VAL A 63 7.12 -11.69 1.28
CA VAL A 63 6.24 -12.04 2.39
C VAL A 63 5.72 -13.48 2.22
N PRO A 64 5.83 -14.35 3.24
CA PRO A 64 5.26 -15.69 3.22
C PRO A 64 3.74 -15.68 3.07
N GLU A 65 3.18 -16.73 2.46
CA GLU A 65 1.75 -16.81 2.17
C GLU A 65 0.86 -16.70 3.42
N ALA A 66 1.26 -17.33 4.53
CA ALA A 66 0.55 -17.22 5.81
C ALA A 66 0.42 -15.76 6.28
N GLU A 67 1.46 -14.96 6.08
CA GLU A 67 1.46 -13.55 6.46
C GLU A 67 0.67 -12.68 5.47
N LYS A 68 0.67 -13.03 4.18
CA LYS A 68 -0.18 -12.36 3.19
C LYS A 68 -1.67 -12.53 3.53
N GLN A 69 -2.08 -13.72 3.98
CA GLN A 69 -3.45 -13.97 4.40
C GLN A 69 -3.80 -13.13 5.63
N TRP A 70 -2.90 -13.07 6.62
CA TRP A 70 -3.08 -12.20 7.79
C TRP A 70 -3.23 -10.73 7.41
N VAL A 71 -2.35 -10.22 6.54
CA VAL A 71 -2.39 -8.82 6.09
C VAL A 71 -3.68 -8.53 5.33
N ARG A 72 -4.23 -9.52 4.62
CA ARG A 72 -5.50 -9.43 3.91
C ARG A 72 -6.66 -9.19 4.86
N THR A 73 -6.76 -10.01 5.90
CA THR A 73 -7.77 -9.82 6.95
C THR A 73 -7.63 -8.45 7.63
N ALA A 74 -6.40 -8.00 7.90
CA ALA A 74 -6.17 -6.71 8.53
C ALA A 74 -6.57 -5.54 7.60
N ALA A 75 -6.26 -5.63 6.31
CA ALA A 75 -6.60 -4.62 5.33
C ALA A 75 -8.11 -4.53 5.08
N ASP A 76 -8.80 -5.67 4.98
CA ASP A 76 -10.25 -5.73 4.82
C ASP A 76 -10.96 -5.00 5.99
N ALA A 77 -10.47 -5.17 7.22
CA ALA A 77 -10.98 -4.45 8.39
C ALA A 77 -10.75 -2.92 8.31
N SER A 78 -9.69 -2.49 7.63
CA SER A 78 -9.37 -1.07 7.42
C SER A 78 -10.01 -0.45 6.16
N GLY A 79 -10.62 -1.27 5.30
CA GLY A 79 -11.16 -0.86 4.00
C GLY A 79 -10.10 -0.50 2.95
N ALA A 80 -8.82 -0.75 3.24
CA ALA A 80 -7.72 -0.45 2.32
C ALA A 80 -7.54 -1.59 1.31
N PRO A 81 -7.49 -1.29 -0.01
CA PRO A 81 -7.25 -2.33 -1.01
C PRO A 81 -5.82 -2.85 -0.92
N ILE A 82 -5.64 -4.14 -1.23
CA ILE A 82 -4.32 -4.78 -1.29
C ILE A 82 -3.90 -5.02 -2.72
N HIS A 83 -2.64 -4.71 -3.01
CA HIS A 83 -1.90 -5.20 -4.16
C HIS A 83 -0.80 -6.16 -3.73
N GLN A 84 -0.87 -7.42 -4.15
CA GLN A 84 0.17 -8.41 -3.89
C GLN A 84 1.14 -8.46 -5.07
N LEU A 85 2.43 -8.28 -4.79
CA LEU A 85 3.47 -8.39 -5.80
C LEU A 85 3.89 -9.85 -5.95
N THR A 86 3.72 -10.39 -7.14
CA THR A 86 4.15 -11.74 -7.52
C THR A 86 4.64 -11.73 -8.97
N PRO A 87 5.92 -12.00 -9.31
CA PRO A 87 7.16 -12.11 -8.51
C PRO A 87 7.85 -10.73 -8.31
N LEU A 88 9.19 -10.66 -8.29
CA LEU A 88 9.93 -9.39 -8.26
C LEU A 88 9.49 -8.49 -9.43
N VAL A 89 8.88 -7.37 -9.09
CA VAL A 89 8.43 -6.35 -10.05
C VAL A 89 9.50 -5.29 -10.22
N LEU A 90 9.78 -4.91 -11.46
CA LEU A 90 10.70 -3.82 -11.81
C LEU A 90 10.17 -2.46 -11.30
N PRO A 91 11.04 -1.48 -10.99
CA PRO A 91 10.63 -0.16 -10.50
C PRO A 91 9.53 0.50 -11.34
N ALA A 92 9.72 0.63 -12.65
CA ALA A 92 8.75 1.27 -13.54
C ALA A 92 7.37 0.59 -13.51
N GLU A 93 7.37 -0.75 -13.41
CA GLU A 93 6.14 -1.52 -13.37
C GLU A 93 5.42 -1.39 -12.02
N LEU A 94 6.16 -1.35 -10.91
CA LEU A 94 5.58 -1.08 -9.59
C LEU A 94 4.88 0.28 -9.56
N LEU A 95 5.54 1.31 -10.11
CA LEU A 95 4.98 2.65 -10.17
C LEU A 95 3.68 2.65 -10.99
N ARG A 96 3.74 2.10 -12.21
CA ARG A 96 2.58 2.00 -13.11
C ARG A 96 1.39 1.27 -12.47
N GLN A 97 1.65 0.14 -11.81
CA GLN A 97 0.61 -0.63 -11.12
C GLN A 97 -0.01 0.16 -9.96
N THR A 98 0.83 0.83 -9.16
CA THR A 98 0.38 1.63 -8.01
C THR A 98 -0.50 2.79 -8.46
N GLU A 99 -0.07 3.54 -9.48
CA GLU A 99 -0.84 4.65 -10.05
C GLU A 99 -2.19 4.20 -10.60
N ALA A 100 -2.20 3.09 -11.36
CA ALA A 100 -3.44 2.55 -11.92
C ALA A 100 -4.44 2.17 -10.83
N LEU A 101 -3.98 1.46 -9.78
CA LEU A 101 -4.83 1.01 -8.69
C LEU A 101 -5.36 2.16 -7.84
N VAL A 102 -4.51 3.12 -7.49
CA VAL A 102 -4.94 4.31 -6.74
C VAL A 102 -5.97 5.10 -7.56
N ARG A 103 -5.76 5.26 -8.86
CA ARG A 103 -6.69 5.99 -9.74
C ARG A 103 -8.07 5.32 -9.80
N ILE A 104 -8.14 3.98 -9.89
CA ILE A 104 -9.41 3.23 -9.90
C ILE A 104 -10.24 3.51 -8.64
N GLN A 105 -9.57 3.61 -7.48
CA GLN A 105 -10.23 3.91 -6.21
C GLN A 105 -10.83 5.31 -6.19
N GLN A 106 -10.14 6.30 -6.77
CA GLN A 106 -10.65 7.68 -6.84
C GLN A 106 -11.90 7.84 -7.71
N VAL A 107 -12.11 6.95 -8.68
CA VAL A 107 -13.28 6.97 -9.57
C VAL A 107 -14.50 6.35 -8.91
N HIS A 108 -14.33 5.29 -8.11
CA HIS A 108 -15.45 4.63 -7.42
C HIS A 108 -16.00 5.43 -6.22
N SER A 109 -15.20 6.30 -5.60
CA SER A 109 -15.67 7.20 -4.54
C SER A 109 -16.50 8.41 -5.05
N LYS A 110 -16.77 8.51 -6.37
CA LYS A 110 -17.50 9.63 -6.98
C LYS A 110 -18.91 9.29 -7.47
N VAL A 111 -19.43 8.09 -7.20
CA VAL A 111 -20.82 7.76 -7.53
C VAL A 111 -21.71 8.19 -6.36
N PRO A 112 -22.67 9.12 -6.58
CA PRO A 112 -23.56 9.66 -5.54
C PRO A 112 -24.59 8.65 -5.03
#